data_AF-A0A9W4EV41-F1
#
_entry.id   AF-A0A9W4EV41-F1
#
_cell.length_a   1.000
_cell.length_b   1.000
_cell.length_c   1.000
_cell.angle_alpha   90.00
_cell.angle_beta   90.00
_cell.angle_gamma   90.00
#
_symmetry.space_group_name_H-M   'P 1'
#
loop_
_entity.id
_entity.type
_entity.pdbx_description
1 polymer ?
#
loop_
_entity_poly.entity_id
_entity_poly.type
_entity_poly.pdbx_seq_one_letter_code
_entity_poly.pdbx_strand_id
1 'polypeptide(L)' 'MNLFYRLKDDEGLIECKKGDLFDLHEPYDLEHAIFLDKDKREVLLKFDRLEITPTCDKCGYFYNRKAECLCLR' A
#
# COMPACT_ATOMS: atom_id res chain seq x y z
N MET A 1 -1.80 -5.63 -13.50
CA MET A 1 -0.79 -4.88 -12.74
C MET A 1 -1.55 -3.89 -11.89
N ASN A 2 -1.80 -4.27 -10.65
CA ASN A 2 -2.46 -3.42 -9.68
C ASN A 2 -1.43 -2.48 -9.04
N LEU A 3 -1.84 -1.23 -8.84
CA LEU A 3 -1.06 -0.21 -8.15
C LEU A 3 -1.48 -0.22 -6.69
N PHE A 4 -0.54 -0.49 -5.80
CA PHE A 4 -0.75 -0.40 -4.36
C PHE A 4 0.10 0.72 -3.78
N TYR A 5 -0.30 1.21 -2.62
CA TYR A 5 0.39 2.23 -1.86
C TYR A 5 1.11 1.59 -0.68
N ARG A 6 2.43 1.75 -0.60
CA ARG A 6 3.24 1.23 0.51
C ARG A 6 3.49 2.33 1.52
N LEU A 7 3.32 2.03 2.80
CA LEU A 7 3.58 2.96 3.89
C LEU A 7 5.08 3.14 4.13
N LYS A 8 5.57 4.39 4.07
CA LYS A 8 7.00 4.73 4.21
C LYS A 8 7.46 4.81 5.67
N ASP A 9 6.55 5.11 6.58
CA ASP A 9 6.78 5.29 8.00
C ASP A 9 5.49 5.03 8.81
N ASP A 10 5.63 4.50 10.02
CA ASP A 10 4.54 4.14 10.94
C ASP A 10 4.48 5.03 12.18
N GLU A 11 5.20 6.15 12.18
CA GLU A 11 5.25 7.06 13.33
C GLU A 11 3.86 7.63 13.64
N GLY A 12 3.38 7.43 14.87
CA GLY A 12 2.08 7.91 15.33
C GLY A 12 0.86 7.24 14.68
N LEU A 13 1.04 6.17 13.89
CA LEU A 13 -0.07 5.38 13.37
C LEU A 13 -0.43 4.25 14.32
N ILE A 14 -1.72 3.97 14.44
CA ILE A 14 -2.26 2.87 15.24
C ILE A 14 -2.48 1.69 14.30
N GLU A 15 -1.94 0.53 14.68
CA GLU A 15 -2.11 -0.75 13.95
C GLU A 15 -1.54 -0.83 12.53
N CYS A 16 -0.90 0.23 12.02
CA CYS A 16 -0.13 0.20 10.77
C CYS A 16 1.37 0.01 11.05
N LYS A 17 2.06 -0.68 10.14
CA LYS A 17 3.51 -0.85 10.16
C LYS A 17 4.16 -0.35 8.87
N LYS A 18 5.38 0.18 8.99
CA LYS A 18 6.17 0.55 7.81
C LYS A 18 6.28 -0.63 6.85
N GLY A 19 5.98 -0.39 5.58
CA GLY A 19 5.96 -1.41 4.53
C GLY A 19 4.60 -2.05 4.29
N ASP A 20 3.58 -1.77 5.13
CA ASP A 20 2.21 -2.21 4.88
C ASP A 20 1.70 -1.67 3.54
N LEU A 21 0.87 -2.48 2.89
CA LEU A 21 0.28 -2.21 1.59
C LEU A 21 -1.19 -1.85 1.72
N PHE A 22 -1.58 -0.87 0.92
CA PHE A 22 -2.87 -0.24 0.96
C PHE A 22 -3.44 -0.11 -0.45
N ASP A 23 -4.70 -0.51 -0.62
CA ASP A 23 -5.49 -0.26 -1.82
C ASP A 23 -6.18 1.10 -1.68
N LEU A 24 -6.10 1.98 -2.69
CA LEU A 24 -6.86 3.23 -2.66
C LEU A 24 -8.36 2.93 -2.79
N HIS A 25 -9.17 3.38 -1.82
CA HIS A 25 -10.62 3.21 -1.85
C HIS A 25 -11.31 4.44 -2.41
N GLU A 26 -11.15 5.58 -1.73
CA GLU A 26 -11.76 6.84 -2.12
C GLU A 26 -10.92 8.04 -1.66
N PRO A 27 -10.86 9.12 -2.44
CA PRO A 27 -10.26 10.38 -1.98
C PRO A 27 -11.11 11.00 -0.86
N TYR A 28 -10.46 11.51 0.17
CA TYR A 28 -11.14 12.18 1.29
C TYR A 28 -10.99 13.70 1.19
N ASP A 29 -9.75 14.17 1.01
CA ASP A 29 -9.43 15.58 0.75
C ASP A 29 -8.20 15.70 -0.18
N LEU A 30 -7.58 16.89 -0.24
CA LEU A 30 -6.43 17.16 -1.12
C LEU A 30 -5.15 16.41 -0.70
N GLU A 31 -5.03 16.04 0.58
CA GLU A 31 -3.84 15.41 1.14
C GLU A 31 -4.10 13.97 1.61
N HIS A 32 -5.36 13.61 1.88
CA HIS A 32 -5.76 12.34 2.45
C HIS A 32 -6.69 11.55 1.53
N ALA A 33 -6.60 10.23 1.65
CA ALA A 33 -7.56 9.30 1.09
C ALA A 33 -7.84 8.16 2.06
N ILE A 34 -9.00 7.53 1.89
CA ILE A 34 -9.33 6.29 2.55
C ILE A 34 -8.70 5.16 1.75
N PHE A 35 -7.94 4.32 2.45
CA PHE A 35 -7.30 3.15 1.91
C PHE A 35 -7.82 1.89 2.58
N LEU A 36 -7.77 0.76 1.88
CA LEU A 36 -8.05 -0.55 2.45
C LEU A 36 -6.76 -1.29 2.73
N ASP A 37 -6.63 -1.83 3.93
CA ASP A 37 -5.55 -2.75 4.26
C ASP A 37 -5.81 -4.18 3.72
N LYS A 38 -4.89 -5.10 4.03
CA LYS A 38 -5.01 -6.52 3.65
C LYS A 38 -6.27 -7.22 4.20
N ASP A 39 -6.81 -6.73 5.31
CA ASP A 39 -8.00 -7.26 5.99
C ASP A 39 -9.28 -6.52 5.53
N LYS A 40 -9.16 -5.66 4.51
CA LYS A 40 -10.23 -4.80 3.96
C LYS A 40 -10.81 -3.82 4.99
N ARG A 41 -9.99 -3.38 5.95
CA ARG A 41 -10.32 -2.29 6.87
C ARG A 41 -9.96 -0.95 6.25
N GLU A 42 -10.83 0.02 6.44
CA GLU A 42 -10.61 1.40 6.02
C GLU A 42 -9.61 2.11 6.94
N VAL A 43 -8.63 2.77 6.35
CA VAL A 43 -7.59 3.52 7.03
C VAL A 43 -7.43 4.85 6.30
N LEU A 44 -7.59 5.95 7.02
CA LEU A 44 -7.34 7.30 6.49
C LEU A 44 -5.84 7.58 6.54
N LEU A 45 -5.21 7.77 5.38
CA LEU A 45 -3.77 8.05 5.27
C LEU A 45 -3.51 9.25 4.37
N LYS A 46 -2.40 9.94 4.63
CA LYS A 46 -1.88 10.99 3.75
C LYS A 46 -1.10 10.39 2.58
N PHE A 47 -1.26 10.96 1.39
CA PHE A 47 -0.50 10.54 0.21
C PHE A 47 1.01 10.69 0.39
N ASP A 48 1.47 11.70 1.13
CA ASP A 48 2.89 11.98 1.37
C ASP A 48 3.58 10.93 2.24
N ARG A 49 2.84 10.09 2.97
CA ARG A 49 3.36 8.96 3.76
C ARG A 49 3.42 7.67 2.95
N LEU A 50 2.92 7.70 1.72
CA LEU A 50 2.83 6.54 0.85
C LEU A 50 3.82 6.63 -0.31
N GLU A 51 4.19 5.48 -0.86
CA GLU A 51 4.88 5.36 -2.14
C GLU A 51 4.14 4.36 -3.03
N ILE A 52 4.02 4.69 -4.32
CA ILE A 52 3.39 3.79 -5.28
C ILE A 52 4.32 2.61 -5.51
N THR A 53 3.81 1.41 -5.22
CA THR A 53 4.53 0.15 -5.41
C THR A 53 3.73 -0.72 -6.38
N PRO A 54 4.29 -1.07 -7.55
CA PRO A 54 3.67 -2.07 -8.41
C PRO A 54 3.69 -3.41 -7.66
N THR A 55 2.56 -4.13 -7.66
CA THR A 55 2.47 -5.47 -7.08
C THR A 55 1.98 -6.45 -8.12
N CYS A 56 2.28 -7.72 -7.86
CA CYS A 56 1.94 -8.81 -8.75
C CYS A 56 0.53 -9.30 -8.44
N ASP A 57 -0.37 -9.25 -9.42
CA ASP A 57 -1.81 -9.53 -9.25
C ASP A 57 -2.12 -10.91 -8.64
N LYS A 58 -1.19 -11.89 -8.77
CA LYS A 58 -1.37 -13.25 -8.22
C LYS A 58 -1.03 -13.38 -6.74
N CYS A 59 -0.01 -12.68 -6.25
CA CYS A 59 0.47 -12.86 -4.89
C CYS A 59 0.29 -11.63 -4.01
N GLY A 60 0.03 -10.45 -4.57
CA GLY A 60 -0.03 -9.18 -3.81
C GLY A 60 1.30 -8.75 -3.18
N TYR A 61 2.32 -9.61 -3.19
CA TYR A 61 3.50 -9.57 -2.33
C TYR A 61 4.80 -9.33 -3.11
N PHE A 62 4.84 -8.28 -3.93
CA PHE A 62 6.08 -7.64 -4.40
C PHE A 62 6.81 -8.22 -5.61
N TYR A 63 7.24 -7.28 -6.45
CA TYR A 63 8.38 -7.46 -7.33
C TYR A 63 9.67 -7.21 -6.53
N ASN A 64 10.73 -7.97 -6.79
CA ASN A 64 12.05 -7.70 -6.18
C ASN A 64 12.61 -6.35 -6.68
N ARG A 65 13.79 -5.93 -6.18
CA ARG A 65 14.47 -4.69 -6.62
C ARG A 65 14.77 -4.61 -8.12
N LYS A 66 14.61 -5.71 -8.86
CA LYS A 66 14.76 -5.81 -10.32
C LYS A 66 13.43 -5.84 -11.08
N ALA A 67 12.32 -5.53 -10.41
CA ALA A 67 10.97 -5.62 -10.98
C ALA A 67 10.57 -7.05 -11.42
N GLU A 68 11.07 -8.10 -10.75
CA GLU A 68 10.68 -9.49 -11.01
C GLU A 68 9.68 -10.00 -9.96
N CYS A 69 8.54 -10.54 -10.39
CA CYS A 69 7.54 -11.09 -9.48
C CYS A 69 8.03 -12.44 -8.93
N LEU A 70 8.15 -12.53 -7.60
CA LEU A 70 8.70 -13.71 -6.94
C LEU A 70 7.71 -14.89 -6.81
N CYS A 71 6.44 -14.73 -7.23
CA CYS A 71 5.43 -15.80 -7.12
C CYS A 71 5.59 -16.94 -8.14
N LEU A 72 6.53 -16.81 -9.08
CA LEU A 72 6.81 -17.80 -10.13
C LEU A 72 8.06 -18.63 -9.85
N ARG A 73 8.52 -18.69 -8.58
CA ARG A 73 9.56 -19.64 -8.15
C ARG A 73 9.01 -20.70 -7.22
#